data_AF-A0A925WG05-F1
#
_entry.id   AF-A0A925WG05-F1
#
_cell.length_a   1.000
_cell.length_b   1.000
_cell.length_c   1.000
_cell.angle_alpha   90.00
_cell.angle_beta   90.00
_cell.angle_gamma   90.00
#
_symmetry.space_group_name_H-M   'P 1'
#
loop_
_entity.id
_entity.type
_entity.pdbx_description
1 polymer ?
#
loop_
_entity_poly.entity_id
_entity_poly.type
_entity_poly.pdbx_seq_one_letter_code
_entity_poly.pdbx_strand_id
1 'polypeptide(L)'
;MSEKRKEHLAWIDILRGLASLGVVVFHVRRDLWVGWTELQAHPDQYSLFDRLAGWLSAPTPFLGSGVMLFFLLSGFCIHYPQAGARRWDVKEYAARRFWRIYPPYLAAVLFTVLAERLVNVIGSQIISGPSSILASAVMIQNYGFGQLAGNPSLWSLPVEMELYLVYPLVLLLLWKLSSGLTLGVVGLVSMAAMVLPLFSGADWVAGNFAKFWIIWCAGAYLAECKQTGKLPPWKPWLSVAAGVALLACVAAHAVGIKEGPMHHAWAAVYFLLLW
;
A
#
# COMPACT_ATOMS: atom_id res chain seq x y z
N MET A 1 -36.70 11.67 -10.66
CA MET A 1 -35.64 10.71 -10.29
C MET A 1 -34.69 11.42 -9.34
N SER A 2 -34.75 11.10 -8.05
CA SER A 2 -33.87 11.69 -7.04
C SER A 2 -32.42 11.28 -7.35
N GLU A 3 -31.55 12.26 -7.63
CA GLU A 3 -30.11 12.04 -7.58
C GLU A 3 -29.77 11.49 -6.19
N LYS A 4 -29.47 10.19 -6.09
CA LYS A 4 -28.82 9.65 -4.90
C LYS A 4 -27.49 10.39 -4.76
N ARG A 5 -27.47 11.43 -3.92
CA ARG A 5 -26.26 12.11 -3.48
C ARG A 5 -25.30 11.02 -3.03
N LYS A 6 -24.17 10.88 -3.72
CA LYS A 6 -23.12 9.94 -3.33
C LYS A 6 -22.77 10.23 -1.88
N GLU A 7 -22.99 9.27 -1.00
CA GLU A 7 -22.68 9.42 0.41
C GLU A 7 -21.18 9.70 0.53
N HIS A 8 -20.84 10.91 0.97
CA HIS A 8 -19.45 11.29 1.16
C HIS A 8 -19.00 10.77 2.53
N LEU A 9 -18.14 9.75 2.50
CA LEU A 9 -17.66 9.07 3.70
C LEU A 9 -16.44 9.80 4.25
N ALA A 10 -16.66 10.88 5.02
CA ALA A 10 -15.59 11.75 5.55
C ALA A 10 -14.48 11.02 6.33
N TRP A 11 -14.83 9.91 6.99
CA TRP A 11 -13.85 9.08 7.71
C TRP A 11 -12.77 8.48 6.79
N ILE A 12 -13.09 8.23 5.51
CA ILE A 12 -12.12 7.71 4.53
C ILE A 12 -11.04 8.74 4.28
N ASP A 13 -11.42 10.01 4.14
CA ASP A 13 -10.48 11.09 3.85
C ASP A 13 -9.59 11.37 5.07
N ILE A 14 -10.15 11.28 6.28
CA ILE A 14 -9.38 11.36 7.53
C ILE A 14 -8.34 10.23 7.58
N LEU A 15 -8.75 8.98 7.36
CA LEU A 15 -7.84 7.83 7.40
C LEU A 15 -6.74 7.94 6.35
N ARG A 16 -7.07 8.40 5.14
CA ARG A 16 -6.08 8.67 4.08
C ARG A 16 -5.11 9.77 4.48
N GLY A 17 -5.60 10.86 5.05
CA GLY A 17 -4.77 11.96 5.56
C GLY A 17 -3.77 11.45 6.61
N LEU A 18 -4.26 10.73 7.62
CA LEU A 18 -3.41 10.14 8.67
C LEU A 18 -2.40 9.13 8.11
N ALA A 19 -2.81 8.28 7.17
CA ALA A 19 -1.91 7.33 6.51
C ALA A 19 -0.82 8.04 5.70
N SER A 20 -1.15 9.07 4.93
CA SER A 20 -0.17 9.83 4.16
C SER A 20 0.85 10.53 5.06
N LEU A 21 0.38 11.16 6.15
CA LEU A 21 1.27 11.81 7.12
C LEU A 21 2.18 10.77 7.78
N GLY A 22 1.63 9.62 8.17
CA GLY A 22 2.42 8.53 8.73
C GLY A 22 3.52 8.03 7.79
N VAL A 23 3.20 7.83 6.51
CA VAL A 23 4.18 7.41 5.48
C VAL A 23 5.28 8.46 5.27
N VAL A 24 4.94 9.74 5.29
CA VAL A 24 5.94 10.83 5.22
C VAL A 24 6.86 10.79 6.44
N VAL A 25 6.30 10.67 7.65
CA VAL A 25 7.09 10.57 8.89
C VAL A 25 8.00 9.33 8.86
N PHE A 26 7.51 8.20 8.35
CA PHE A 26 8.29 6.99 8.17
C PHE A 26 9.52 7.23 7.27
N HIS A 27 9.33 7.83 6.09
CA HIS A 27 10.44 8.10 5.15
C HIS A 27 11.43 9.13 5.70
N VAL A 28 10.94 10.25 6.23
CA VAL A 28 11.79 11.29 6.86
C VAL A 28 12.64 10.67 7.96
N ARG A 29 12.04 9.85 8.83
CA ARG A 29 12.78 9.17 9.90
C ARG A 29 13.76 8.14 9.33
N ARG A 30 13.38 7.34 8.34
CA ARG A 30 14.25 6.30 7.78
C ARG A 30 15.52 6.89 7.15
N ASP A 31 15.39 8.03 6.46
CA ASP A 31 16.47 8.57 5.65
C ASP A 31 17.31 9.63 6.39
N LEU A 32 16.74 10.33 7.38
CA LEU A 32 17.40 11.44 8.08
C LEU A 32 17.72 11.16 9.56
N TRP A 33 17.30 10.03 10.12
CA TRP A 33 17.53 9.69 11.53
C TRP A 33 18.44 8.47 11.68
N VAL A 34 19.34 8.50 12.68
CA VAL A 34 20.29 7.42 13.00
C VAL A 34 19.59 6.08 13.26
N GLY A 35 18.33 6.13 13.70
CA GLY A 35 17.49 4.95 13.87
C GLY A 35 17.57 4.33 15.26
N TRP A 36 16.51 3.60 15.62
CA TRP A 36 16.38 2.93 16.92
C TRP A 36 17.44 1.85 17.14
N THR A 37 17.76 1.08 16.10
CA THR A 37 18.70 -0.04 16.15
C THR A 37 20.10 0.42 16.51
N GLU A 38 20.57 1.51 15.90
CA GLU A 38 21.90 2.06 16.14
C GLU A 38 22.05 2.65 17.54
N LEU A 39 21.01 3.35 18.02
CA LEU A 39 20.94 3.88 19.39
C LEU A 39 21.03 2.77 20.46
N GLN A 40 20.48 1.58 20.17
CA GLN A 40 20.54 0.43 21.07
C GLN A 40 21.87 -0.34 20.97
N ALA A 41 22.48 -0.38 19.78
CA ALA A 41 23.75 -1.06 19.56
C ALA A 41 24.94 -0.30 20.18
N HIS A 42 24.88 1.04 20.19
CA HIS A 42 25.96 1.90 20.66
C HIS A 42 25.49 2.97 21.66
N PRO A 43 24.86 2.58 22.78
CA PRO A 43 24.19 3.52 23.68
C PRO A 43 25.13 4.55 24.32
N ASP A 44 26.41 4.22 24.45
CA ASP A 44 27.43 5.10 25.04
C ASP A 44 27.90 6.21 24.08
N GLN A 45 27.59 6.11 22.78
CA GLN A 45 27.93 7.11 21.77
C GLN A 45 26.90 8.24 21.66
N TYR A 46 25.77 8.12 22.34
CA TYR A 46 24.63 9.02 22.19
C TYR A 46 24.21 9.66 23.51
N SER A 47 23.71 10.89 23.46
CA SER A 47 23.27 11.59 24.67
C SER A 47 22.00 10.95 25.26
N LEU A 48 21.71 11.26 26.53
CA LEU A 48 20.43 10.86 27.14
C LEU A 48 19.23 11.37 26.32
N PHE A 49 19.34 12.58 25.77
CA PHE A 49 18.30 13.15 24.92
C PHE A 49 18.07 12.31 23.66
N ASP A 50 19.14 11.91 22.96
CA ASP A 50 19.04 11.09 21.74
C ASP A 50 18.40 9.73 22.03
N ARG A 51 18.77 9.12 23.15
CA ARG A 51 18.20 7.84 23.61
C ARG A 51 16.70 7.97 23.95
N LEU A 52 16.29 9.06 24.59
CA LEU A 52 14.88 9.33 24.88
C LEU A 52 14.09 9.67 23.61
N ALA A 53 14.66 10.47 22.70
CA ALA A 53 14.09 10.76 21.39
C ALA A 53 13.95 9.48 20.55
N GLY A 54 14.87 8.53 20.69
CA GLY A 54 14.77 7.19 20.12
C GLY A 54 13.44 6.51 20.47
N TRP A 55 13.00 6.59 21.73
CA TRP A 55 11.74 5.97 22.16
C TRP A 55 10.52 6.65 21.55
N LEU A 56 10.56 7.97 21.36
CA LEU A 56 9.52 8.70 20.62
C LEU A 56 9.44 8.26 19.15
N SER A 57 10.57 7.83 18.57
CA SER A 57 10.62 7.29 17.21
C SER A 57 10.18 5.82 17.10
N ALA A 58 9.96 5.12 18.22
CA ALA A 58 9.66 3.67 18.20
C ALA A 58 8.43 3.27 17.35
N PRO A 59 7.35 4.07 17.25
CA PRO A 59 6.21 3.74 16.39
C PRO A 59 6.46 3.98 14.90
N THR A 60 7.46 4.80 14.55
CA THR A 60 7.66 5.28 13.18
C THR A 60 7.92 4.20 12.13
N PRO A 61 8.63 3.07 12.39
CA PRO A 61 8.79 1.99 11.40
C PRO A 61 7.45 1.44 10.91
N PHE A 62 6.44 1.42 11.78
CA PHE A 62 5.14 0.85 11.46
C PHE A 62 4.29 1.79 10.62
N LEU A 63 4.59 3.09 10.58
CA LEU A 63 3.79 4.07 9.84
C LEU A 63 3.88 3.88 8.31
N GLY A 64 4.94 3.21 7.82
CA GLY A 64 5.05 2.78 6.42
C GLY A 64 3.94 1.80 5.99
N SER A 65 3.35 1.07 6.93
CA SER A 65 2.23 0.15 6.65
C SER A 65 0.95 0.88 6.19
N GLY A 66 0.89 2.21 6.32
CA GLY A 66 -0.20 3.04 5.80
C GLY A 66 -0.46 2.83 4.30
N VAL A 67 0.53 2.38 3.52
CA VAL A 67 0.35 1.98 2.11
C VAL A 67 -0.65 0.82 1.97
N MET A 68 -0.68 -0.12 2.92
CA MET A 68 -1.65 -1.23 2.91
C MET A 68 -3.07 -0.73 3.17
N LEU A 69 -3.22 0.27 4.06
CA LEU A 69 -4.49 0.96 4.26
C LEU A 69 -4.92 1.72 3.00
N PHE A 70 -3.99 2.34 2.25
CA PHE A 70 -4.31 2.94 0.95
C PHE A 70 -4.85 1.92 -0.05
N PHE A 71 -4.22 0.75 -0.20
CA PHE A 71 -4.72 -0.30 -1.09
C PHE A 71 -6.10 -0.81 -0.67
N LEU A 72 -6.30 -1.04 0.63
CA LEU A 72 -7.59 -1.47 1.18
C LEU A 72 -8.69 -0.43 0.93
N LEU A 73 -8.46 0.84 1.30
CA LEU A 73 -9.41 1.93 1.07
C LEU A 73 -9.63 2.22 -0.42
N SER A 74 -8.62 2.00 -1.26
CA SER A 74 -8.75 2.14 -2.70
C SER A 74 -9.74 1.12 -3.26
N GLY A 75 -9.63 -0.14 -2.87
CA GLY A 75 -10.57 -1.18 -3.28
C GLY A 75 -11.98 -0.90 -2.81
N PHE A 76 -12.12 -0.46 -1.56
CA PHE A 76 -13.39 -0.03 -0.99
C PHE A 76 -14.01 1.10 -1.82
N CYS A 77 -13.30 2.21 -2.03
CA CYS A 77 -13.84 3.39 -2.69
C CYS A 77 -14.18 3.16 -4.16
N ILE A 78 -13.42 2.30 -4.84
CA ILE A 78 -13.65 1.99 -6.25
C ILE A 78 -14.85 1.09 -6.40
N HIS A 79 -15.00 0.09 -5.52
CA HIS A 79 -16.09 -0.87 -5.62
C HIS A 79 -17.41 -0.35 -5.05
N TYR A 80 -17.39 0.46 -3.99
CA TYR A 80 -18.59 0.96 -3.30
C TYR A 80 -19.68 1.54 -4.21
N PRO A 81 -19.39 2.45 -5.17
CA PRO A 81 -20.44 2.94 -6.07
C PRO A 81 -20.92 1.90 -7.11
N GLN A 82 -20.16 0.82 -7.30
CA GLN A 82 -20.43 -0.22 -8.31
C GLN A 82 -21.08 -1.46 -7.69
N ALA A 83 -21.07 -1.57 -6.36
CA ALA A 83 -21.74 -2.62 -5.61
C ALA A 83 -23.26 -2.60 -5.95
N GLY A 84 -23.75 -3.69 -6.54
CA GLY A 84 -25.11 -3.80 -7.07
C GLY A 84 -25.41 -3.09 -8.40
N ALA A 85 -24.44 -2.40 -9.01
CA ALA A 85 -24.62 -1.78 -10.32
C ALA A 85 -24.35 -2.78 -11.46
N ARG A 86 -25.24 -2.82 -12.46
CA ARG A 86 -25.12 -3.70 -13.66
C ARG A 86 -24.56 -3.02 -14.90
N ARG A 87 -24.38 -1.70 -14.88
CA ARG A 87 -23.82 -0.92 -16.00
C ARG A 87 -22.65 -0.10 -15.51
N TRP A 88 -21.53 -0.22 -16.20
CA TRP A 88 -20.31 0.49 -15.86
C TRP A 88 -19.59 0.93 -17.11
N ASP A 89 -19.28 2.22 -17.17
CA ASP A 89 -18.43 2.80 -18.20
C ASP A 89 -16.96 2.61 -17.83
N VAL A 90 -16.35 1.57 -18.42
CA VAL A 90 -14.93 1.24 -18.23
C VAL A 90 -14.03 2.34 -18.80
N LYS A 91 -14.44 3.02 -19.89
CA LYS A 91 -13.62 4.07 -20.52
C LYS A 91 -13.55 5.29 -19.63
N GLU A 92 -14.70 5.75 -19.13
CA GLU A 92 -14.79 6.88 -18.22
C GLU A 92 -14.08 6.58 -16.89
N TYR A 93 -14.18 5.34 -16.39
CA TYR A 93 -13.38 4.88 -15.25
C TYR A 93 -11.88 4.97 -15.52
N ALA A 94 -11.39 4.35 -16.60
CA ALA A 94 -9.97 4.29 -16.93
C ALA A 94 -9.39 5.70 -17.11
N ALA A 95 -10.10 6.58 -17.82
CA ALA A 95 -9.68 7.96 -18.02
C ALA A 95 -9.53 8.73 -16.69
N ARG A 96 -10.54 8.66 -15.81
CA ARG A 96 -10.47 9.33 -14.50
C ARG A 96 -9.32 8.81 -13.64
N ARG A 97 -9.03 7.51 -13.69
CA ARG A 97 -7.94 6.90 -12.91
C ARG A 97 -6.57 7.27 -13.47
N PHE A 98 -6.41 7.23 -14.79
CA PHE A 98 -5.19 7.66 -15.46
C PHE A 98 -4.84 9.11 -15.14
N TRP A 99 -5.79 10.04 -15.35
CA TRP A 99 -5.57 11.47 -15.08
C TRP A 99 -5.34 11.80 -13.61
N ARG A 100 -5.83 10.95 -12.70
CA ARG A 100 -5.60 11.09 -11.26
C ARG A 100 -4.19 10.68 -10.85
N ILE A 101 -3.62 9.63 -11.45
CA ILE A 101 -2.35 9.04 -10.99
C ILE A 101 -1.19 9.40 -11.89
N TYR A 102 -1.30 9.19 -13.20
CA TYR A 102 -0.14 9.21 -14.09
C TYR A 102 0.52 10.59 -14.19
N PRO A 103 -0.20 11.72 -14.38
CA PRO A 103 0.46 13.02 -14.46
C PRO A 103 1.18 13.44 -13.17
N PRO A 104 0.56 13.37 -11.96
CA PRO A 104 1.27 13.67 -10.72
C PRO A 104 2.46 12.72 -10.47
N TYR A 105 2.31 11.44 -10.79
CA TYR A 105 3.40 10.47 -10.69
C TYR A 105 4.58 10.82 -11.61
N LEU A 106 4.31 11.14 -12.89
CA LEU A 106 5.36 11.50 -13.83
C LEU A 106 6.07 12.79 -13.41
N ALA A 107 5.33 13.78 -12.88
CA ALA A 107 5.92 14.97 -12.29
C ALA A 107 6.86 14.63 -11.12
N ALA A 108 6.50 13.67 -10.26
CA ALA A 108 7.36 13.20 -9.17
C ALA A 108 8.63 12.48 -9.70
N VAL A 109 8.51 11.65 -10.75
CA VAL A 109 9.67 11.01 -11.41
C VAL A 109 10.62 12.08 -11.96
N LEU A 110 10.11 13.05 -12.71
CA LEU A 110 10.92 14.13 -13.28
C LEU A 110 11.60 14.97 -12.20
N PHE A 111 10.86 15.30 -11.13
CA PHE A 111 11.39 16.02 -9.98
C PHE A 111 12.51 15.23 -9.29
N THR A 112 12.31 13.93 -9.04
CA THR A 112 13.34 13.06 -8.44
C THR A 112 14.59 13.01 -9.31
N VAL A 113 14.46 12.80 -10.63
CA VAL A 113 15.61 12.76 -11.53
C VAL A 113 16.36 14.09 -11.52
N LEU A 114 15.65 15.23 -11.58
CA LEU A 114 16.27 16.55 -11.52
C LEU A 114 17.01 16.75 -10.19
N ALA A 115 16.38 16.43 -9.06
CA ALA A 115 16.98 16.56 -7.74
C ALA A 115 18.25 15.70 -7.61
N GLU A 116 18.23 14.45 -8.07
CA GLU A 116 19.41 13.58 -8.09
C GLU A 116 20.56 14.21 -8.89
N ARG A 117 20.28 14.79 -10.07
CA ARG A 117 21.31 15.43 -10.90
C ARG A 117 21.89 16.67 -10.22
N LEU A 118 21.06 17.49 -9.58
CA LEU A 118 21.52 18.68 -8.85
C LEU A 118 22.39 18.31 -7.64
N VAL A 119 21.96 17.32 -6.84
CA VAL A 119 22.70 16.89 -5.65
C VAL A 119 24.01 16.19 -6.03
N ASN A 120 24.04 15.41 -7.12
CA ASN A 120 25.26 14.75 -7.59
C ASN A 120 26.37 15.74 -7.94
N VAL A 121 26.02 16.90 -8.54
CA VAL A 121 26.99 17.99 -8.83
C VAL A 121 27.67 18.51 -7.56
N ILE A 122 26.98 18.48 -6.42
CA ILE A 122 27.48 19.05 -5.15
C ILE A 122 28.30 18.04 -4.35
N GLY A 123 27.96 16.74 -4.40
CA GLY A 123 28.48 15.77 -3.42
C GLY A 123 28.64 14.34 -3.89
N SER A 124 28.70 14.07 -5.20
CA SER A 124 28.97 12.73 -5.76
C SER A 124 28.04 11.63 -5.23
N GLN A 125 26.72 11.88 -5.24
CA GLN A 125 25.72 10.91 -4.76
C GLN A 125 25.34 9.87 -5.83
N ILE A 126 24.81 8.72 -5.40
CA ILE A 126 24.27 7.68 -6.29
C ILE A 126 23.10 8.28 -7.09
N ILE A 127 23.14 8.11 -8.42
CA ILE A 127 22.10 8.57 -9.33
C ILE A 127 21.40 7.39 -10.01
N SER A 128 20.12 7.59 -10.35
CA SER A 128 19.35 6.63 -11.15
C SER A 128 19.90 6.52 -12.56
N GLY A 129 20.09 5.27 -13.01
CA GLY A 129 20.50 4.96 -14.38
C GLY A 129 19.37 5.13 -15.41
N PRO A 130 19.68 5.17 -16.71
CA PRO A 130 18.66 5.36 -17.75
C PRO A 130 17.56 4.29 -17.75
N SER A 131 17.90 3.04 -17.43
CA SER A 131 16.96 1.92 -17.37
C SER A 131 15.91 2.09 -16.27
N SER A 132 16.32 2.46 -15.05
CA SER A 132 15.38 2.68 -13.94
C SER A 132 14.54 3.93 -14.17
N ILE A 133 15.10 4.99 -14.78
CA ILE A 133 14.34 6.19 -15.16
C ILE A 133 13.26 5.85 -16.19
N LEU A 134 13.62 5.14 -17.26
CA LEU A 134 12.65 4.74 -18.29
C LEU A 134 11.59 3.81 -17.70
N ALA A 135 12.00 2.82 -16.91
CA ALA A 135 11.09 1.90 -16.26
C ALA A 135 10.13 2.63 -15.31
N SER A 136 10.62 3.59 -14.52
CA SER A 136 9.77 4.45 -13.70
C SER A 136 8.84 5.32 -14.54
N ALA A 137 9.30 5.95 -15.63
CA ALA A 137 8.46 6.80 -16.47
C ALA A 137 7.24 6.06 -17.07
N VAL A 138 7.37 4.74 -17.32
CA VAL A 138 6.29 3.89 -17.84
C VAL A 138 5.67 2.95 -16.79
N MET A 139 5.99 3.14 -15.51
CA MET A 139 5.43 2.39 -14.37
C MET A 139 5.72 0.87 -14.38
N ILE A 140 6.91 0.45 -14.83
CA ILE A 140 7.33 -0.96 -14.84
C ILE A 140 8.55 -1.25 -13.95
N GLN A 141 8.96 -0.29 -13.12
CA GLN A 141 10.16 -0.42 -12.27
C GLN A 141 10.12 -1.60 -11.28
N ASN A 142 8.93 -2.10 -10.96
CA ASN A 142 8.72 -3.23 -10.06
C ASN A 142 9.08 -4.59 -10.71
N TYR A 143 9.24 -4.63 -12.03
CA TYR A 143 9.51 -5.85 -12.80
C TYR A 143 11.01 -6.10 -13.03
N GLY A 144 11.82 -5.87 -12.00
CA GLY A 144 13.26 -6.15 -12.03
C GLY A 144 14.15 -5.04 -12.61
N PHE A 145 13.58 -3.91 -13.02
CA PHE A 145 14.35 -2.76 -13.53
C PHE A 145 14.94 -1.87 -12.42
N GLY A 146 14.48 -2.04 -11.18
CA GLY A 146 14.95 -1.28 -10.02
C GLY A 146 14.25 0.08 -9.88
N GLN A 147 14.16 0.55 -8.64
CA GLN A 147 13.55 1.86 -8.32
C GLN A 147 14.51 3.01 -8.61
N LEU A 148 13.99 4.24 -8.56
CA LEU A 148 14.83 5.43 -8.53
C LEU A 148 15.65 5.47 -7.23
N ALA A 149 16.93 5.81 -7.32
CA ALA A 149 17.85 5.86 -6.19
C ALA A 149 17.41 6.87 -5.13
N GLY A 150 17.01 8.07 -5.56
CA GLY A 150 16.56 9.15 -4.68
C GLY A 150 15.10 9.05 -4.26
N ASN A 151 14.33 8.10 -4.81
CA ASN A 151 12.92 7.93 -4.44
C ASN A 151 12.44 6.49 -4.62
N PRO A 152 12.91 5.54 -3.79
CA PRO A 152 12.46 4.16 -3.84
C PRO A 152 11.00 3.99 -3.40
N SER A 153 10.37 5.02 -2.82
CA SER A 153 8.99 4.99 -2.33
C SER A 153 7.94 4.93 -3.45
N LEU A 154 8.32 5.27 -4.69
CA LEU A 154 7.43 5.30 -5.87
C LEU A 154 6.90 3.92 -6.29
N TRP A 155 7.38 2.82 -5.71
CA TRP A 155 7.00 1.45 -6.04
C TRP A 155 5.48 1.18 -5.92
N SER A 156 4.78 1.89 -5.05
CA SER A 156 3.37 1.62 -4.75
C SER A 156 2.39 2.12 -5.82
N LEU A 157 2.75 3.16 -6.58
CA LEU A 157 1.86 3.74 -7.60
C LEU A 157 1.69 2.87 -8.86
N PRO A 158 2.75 2.21 -9.40
CA PRO A 158 2.56 1.18 -10.43
C PRO A 158 1.60 0.09 -9.99
N VAL A 159 1.75 -0.41 -8.75
CA VAL A 159 0.85 -1.42 -8.18
C VAL A 159 -0.59 -0.89 -8.14
N GLU A 160 -0.81 0.35 -7.72
CA GLU A 160 -2.16 0.94 -7.71
C GLU A 160 -2.77 1.04 -9.12
N MET A 161 -1.98 1.42 -10.13
CA MET A 161 -2.43 1.45 -11.52
C MET A 161 -2.74 0.06 -12.05
N GLU A 162 -1.90 -0.94 -11.78
CA GLU A 162 -2.14 -2.34 -12.14
C GLU A 162 -3.45 -2.86 -11.50
N LEU A 163 -3.69 -2.54 -10.22
CA LEU A 163 -4.94 -2.90 -9.53
C LEU A 163 -6.16 -2.26 -10.21
N TYR A 164 -6.04 -1.02 -10.70
CA TYR A 164 -7.12 -0.36 -11.44
C TYR A 164 -7.36 -1.00 -12.80
N LEU A 165 -6.30 -1.41 -13.50
CA LEU A 165 -6.40 -2.11 -14.78
C LEU A 165 -7.05 -3.49 -14.63
N VAL A 166 -6.80 -4.18 -13.53
CA VAL A 166 -7.34 -5.52 -13.24
C VAL A 166 -8.75 -5.48 -12.64
N TYR A 167 -9.14 -4.36 -12.01
CA TYR A 167 -10.46 -4.21 -11.40
C TYR A 167 -11.64 -4.61 -12.30
N PRO A 168 -11.68 -4.26 -13.61
CA PRO A 168 -12.76 -4.72 -14.46
C PRO A 168 -12.95 -6.23 -14.49
N LEU A 169 -11.86 -6.99 -14.46
CA LEU A 169 -11.90 -8.45 -14.39
C LEU A 169 -12.47 -8.91 -13.04
N VAL A 170 -12.06 -8.28 -11.94
CA VAL A 170 -12.59 -8.58 -10.60
C VAL A 170 -14.10 -8.31 -10.54
N LEU A 171 -14.56 -7.20 -11.12
CA LEU A 171 -15.99 -6.88 -11.16
C LEU A 171 -16.78 -7.92 -11.96
N LEU A 172 -16.24 -8.37 -13.09
CA LEU A 172 -16.84 -9.46 -13.87
C LEU A 172 -16.90 -10.78 -13.07
N LEU A 173 -15.87 -11.09 -12.27
CA LEU A 173 -15.89 -12.25 -11.38
C LEU A 173 -16.97 -12.11 -10.29
N LEU A 174 -17.10 -10.94 -9.67
CA LEU A 174 -18.14 -10.66 -8.67
C LEU A 174 -19.56 -10.73 -9.24
N TRP A 175 -19.74 -10.46 -10.54
CA TRP A 175 -21.04 -10.63 -11.21
C TRP A 175 -21.37 -12.09 -11.54
N LYS A 176 -20.36 -12.93 -11.76
CA LYS A 176 -20.53 -14.33 -12.18
C LYS A 176 -20.43 -15.33 -11.03
N LEU A 177 -19.69 -14.99 -9.97
CA LEU A 177 -19.34 -15.86 -8.86
C LEU A 177 -19.85 -15.25 -7.54
N SER A 178 -19.92 -16.06 -6.49
CA SER A 178 -20.15 -15.51 -5.15
C SER A 178 -18.95 -14.69 -4.68
N SER A 179 -19.17 -13.73 -3.77
CA SER A 179 -18.09 -12.94 -3.18
C SER A 179 -17.02 -13.83 -2.51
N GLY A 180 -17.44 -14.92 -1.86
CA GLY A 180 -16.52 -15.88 -1.25
C GLY A 180 -15.65 -16.62 -2.26
N LEU A 181 -16.22 -17.09 -3.38
CA LEU A 181 -15.44 -17.75 -4.43
C LEU A 181 -14.49 -16.77 -5.13
N THR A 182 -14.93 -15.53 -5.35
CA THR A 182 -14.08 -14.48 -5.90
C THR A 182 -12.88 -14.21 -4.99
N LEU A 183 -13.12 -14.07 -3.67
CA LEU A 183 -12.03 -13.94 -2.69
C LEU A 183 -11.12 -15.17 -2.66
N GLY A 184 -11.65 -16.38 -2.86
CA GLY A 184 -10.88 -17.61 -2.98
C GLY A 184 -9.93 -17.58 -4.17
N VAL A 185 -10.44 -17.24 -5.37
CA VAL A 185 -9.61 -17.07 -6.59
C VAL A 185 -8.54 -16.00 -6.37
N VAL A 186 -8.94 -14.87 -5.75
CA VAL A 186 -8.02 -13.78 -5.43
C VAL A 186 -6.91 -14.22 -4.48
N GLY A 187 -7.28 -14.92 -3.42
CA GLY A 187 -6.35 -15.47 -2.44
C GLY A 187 -5.37 -16.45 -3.07
N LEU A 188 -5.83 -17.32 -3.96
CA LEU A 188 -4.96 -18.29 -4.66
C LEU A 188 -3.92 -17.61 -5.54
N VAL A 189 -4.30 -16.58 -6.31
CA VAL A 189 -3.34 -15.81 -7.13
C VAL A 189 -2.32 -15.09 -6.27
N SER A 190 -2.75 -14.47 -5.16
CA SER A 190 -1.81 -13.83 -4.22
C SER A 190 -0.88 -14.81 -3.56
N MET A 191 -1.39 -15.97 -3.14
CA MET A 191 -0.59 -17.03 -2.56
C MET A 191 0.45 -17.53 -3.56
N ALA A 192 0.05 -17.79 -4.82
CA ALA A 192 0.98 -18.17 -5.88
C ALA A 192 2.06 -17.11 -6.10
N ALA A 193 1.71 -15.82 -6.13
CA ALA A 193 2.67 -14.72 -6.29
C ALA A 193 3.65 -14.59 -5.11
N MET A 194 3.26 -15.00 -3.90
CA MET A 194 4.14 -15.02 -2.73
C MET A 194 5.03 -16.25 -2.68
N VAL A 195 4.56 -17.38 -3.22
CA VAL A 195 5.24 -18.68 -3.15
C VAL A 195 6.20 -18.87 -4.32
N LEU A 196 5.86 -18.41 -5.53
CA LEU A 196 6.69 -18.59 -6.74
C LEU A 196 8.12 -18.06 -6.61
N PRO A 197 8.40 -16.89 -5.99
CA PRO A 197 9.76 -16.41 -5.77
C PRO A 197 10.64 -17.39 -4.98
N LEU A 198 10.05 -18.14 -4.03
CA LEU A 198 10.76 -19.11 -3.18
C LEU A 198 11.37 -20.27 -3.99
N PHE A 199 10.83 -20.54 -5.19
CA PHE A 199 11.27 -21.62 -6.06
C PHE A 199 11.98 -21.15 -7.33
N SER A 200 11.67 -19.95 -7.80
CA SER A 200 12.17 -19.42 -9.08
C SER A 200 13.33 -18.43 -8.94
N GLY A 201 13.56 -17.86 -7.75
CA GLY A 201 14.48 -16.73 -7.56
C GLY A 201 13.98 -15.42 -8.19
N ALA A 202 12.77 -15.39 -8.74
CA ALA A 202 12.19 -14.23 -9.39
C ALA A 202 11.52 -13.29 -8.37
N ASP A 203 12.33 -12.55 -7.61
CA ASP A 203 11.86 -11.66 -6.54
C ASP A 203 10.87 -10.59 -7.01
N TRP A 204 10.93 -10.19 -8.29
CA TRP A 204 10.00 -9.22 -8.89
C TRP A 204 8.55 -9.72 -8.89
N VAL A 205 8.31 -11.04 -8.84
CA VAL A 205 6.96 -11.62 -8.77
C VAL A 205 6.24 -11.21 -7.47
N ALA A 206 6.99 -10.99 -6.38
CA ALA A 206 6.44 -10.48 -5.12
C ALA A 206 6.28 -8.95 -5.09
N GLY A 207 6.67 -8.24 -6.15
CA GLY A 207 6.65 -6.77 -6.22
C GLY A 207 5.46 -6.15 -6.97
N ASN A 208 4.59 -6.96 -7.57
CA ASN A 208 3.51 -6.50 -8.45
C ASN A 208 2.10 -6.65 -7.81
N PHE A 209 1.07 -6.24 -8.56
CA PHE A 209 -0.33 -6.32 -8.12
C PHE A 209 -0.76 -7.67 -7.58
N ALA A 210 -0.25 -8.80 -8.09
CA ALA A 210 -0.73 -10.13 -7.70
C ALA A 210 -0.56 -10.38 -6.20
N LYS A 211 0.53 -9.86 -5.61
CA LYS A 211 0.75 -9.90 -4.15
C LYS A 211 -0.30 -9.07 -3.41
N PHE A 212 -0.59 -7.86 -3.89
CA PHE A 212 -1.37 -6.85 -3.17
C PHE A 212 -2.87 -6.88 -3.47
N TRP A 213 -3.30 -7.56 -4.54
CA TRP A 213 -4.70 -7.49 -4.97
C TRP A 213 -5.66 -8.13 -3.99
N ILE A 214 -5.23 -9.07 -3.13
CA ILE A 214 -6.07 -9.61 -2.06
C ILE A 214 -6.43 -8.54 -1.03
N ILE A 215 -5.49 -7.64 -0.72
CA ILE A 215 -5.72 -6.51 0.19
C ILE A 215 -6.73 -5.55 -0.44
N TRP A 216 -6.52 -5.23 -1.71
CA TRP A 216 -7.42 -4.37 -2.45
C TRP A 216 -8.83 -4.98 -2.57
N CYS A 217 -8.94 -6.27 -2.91
CA CYS A 217 -10.21 -6.99 -3.02
C CYS A 217 -10.91 -7.16 -1.67
N ALA A 218 -10.18 -7.28 -0.57
CA ALA A 218 -10.76 -7.26 0.78
C ALA A 218 -11.48 -5.92 1.05
N GLY A 219 -10.92 -4.81 0.56
CA GLY A 219 -11.58 -3.50 0.60
C GLY A 219 -12.83 -3.45 -0.26
N ALA A 220 -12.77 -4.01 -1.48
CA ALA A 220 -13.94 -4.13 -2.35
C ALA A 220 -15.03 -5.00 -1.71
N TYR A 221 -14.65 -6.07 -1.01
CA TYR A 221 -15.57 -6.92 -0.27
C TYR A 221 -16.25 -6.20 0.90
N LEU A 222 -15.50 -5.41 1.69
CA LEU A 222 -16.08 -4.55 2.72
C LEU A 222 -17.13 -3.60 2.13
N ALA A 223 -16.85 -3.03 0.96
CA ALA A 223 -17.79 -2.17 0.26
C ALA A 223 -19.06 -2.92 -0.18
N GLU A 224 -18.93 -4.13 -0.72
CA GLU A 224 -20.06 -4.99 -1.09
C GLU A 224 -20.89 -5.37 0.14
N CYS A 225 -20.28 -5.77 1.24
CA CYS A 225 -20.96 -6.07 2.51
C CYS A 225 -21.71 -4.85 3.06
N LYS A 226 -21.09 -3.67 3.03
CA LYS A 226 -21.72 -2.42 3.46
C LYS A 226 -22.92 -2.06 2.59
N GLN A 227 -22.79 -2.17 1.27
CA GLN A 227 -23.86 -1.81 0.33
C GLN A 227 -25.04 -2.79 0.37
N THR A 228 -24.75 -4.08 0.57
CA THR A 228 -25.78 -5.14 0.64
C THR A 228 -26.39 -5.30 2.02
N GLY A 229 -25.96 -4.52 3.02
CA GLY A 229 -26.42 -4.63 4.40
C GLY A 229 -25.99 -5.94 5.09
N LYS A 230 -24.97 -6.61 4.55
CA LYS A 230 -24.41 -7.87 5.09
C LYS A 230 -23.23 -7.66 6.03
N LEU A 231 -22.82 -6.41 6.25
CA LEU A 231 -21.81 -6.09 7.26
C LEU A 231 -22.40 -6.42 8.64
N PRO A 232 -21.85 -7.40 9.38
CA PRO A 232 -22.37 -7.75 10.69
C PRO A 232 -22.11 -6.60 11.68
N PRO A 233 -22.88 -6.51 12.77
CA PRO A 233 -22.60 -5.51 13.80
C PRO A 233 -21.21 -5.73 14.39
N TRP A 234 -20.58 -4.64 14.84
CA TRP A 234 -19.30 -4.70 15.53
C TRP A 234 -19.36 -5.66 16.72
N LYS A 235 -18.38 -6.56 16.81
CA LYS A 235 -18.24 -7.51 17.92
C LYS A 235 -16.92 -7.24 18.66
N PRO A 236 -16.89 -7.23 20.00
CA PRO A 236 -15.67 -6.94 20.76
C PRO A 236 -14.48 -7.85 20.42
N TRP A 237 -14.71 -9.09 19.99
CA TRP A 237 -13.63 -9.98 19.59
C TRP A 237 -12.86 -9.49 18.36
N LEU A 238 -13.45 -8.64 17.50
CA LEU A 238 -12.75 -8.01 16.37
C LEU A 238 -11.67 -7.05 16.86
N SER A 239 -11.96 -6.24 17.90
CA SER A 239 -10.96 -5.39 18.56
C SER A 239 -9.82 -6.23 19.13
N VAL A 240 -10.15 -7.35 19.78
CA VAL A 240 -9.17 -8.27 20.35
C VAL A 240 -8.32 -8.89 19.24
N ALA A 241 -8.94 -9.36 18.16
CA ALA A 241 -8.24 -9.94 17.01
C ALA A 241 -7.33 -8.91 16.33
N ALA A 242 -7.80 -7.67 16.14
CA ALA A 242 -6.98 -6.57 15.61
C ALA A 242 -5.81 -6.26 16.53
N GLY A 243 -6.03 -6.23 17.86
CA GLY A 243 -4.98 -6.03 18.85
C GLY A 243 -3.93 -7.15 18.85
N VAL A 244 -4.36 -8.41 18.78
CA VAL A 244 -3.47 -9.58 18.67
C VAL A 244 -2.67 -9.54 17.37
N ALA A 245 -3.31 -9.24 16.24
CA ALA A 245 -2.63 -9.11 14.95
C ALA A 245 -1.62 -7.96 14.94
N LEU A 246 -1.96 -6.83 15.57
CA LEU A 246 -1.06 -5.69 15.76
C LEU A 246 0.16 -6.08 16.60
N LEU A 247 -0.05 -6.74 17.73
CA LEU A 247 1.04 -7.21 18.60
C LEU A 247 1.93 -8.22 17.88
N ALA A 248 1.35 -9.13 17.09
CA ALA A 248 2.10 -10.07 16.27
C ALA A 248 2.97 -9.34 15.22
N CYS A 249 2.45 -8.28 14.60
CA CYS A 249 3.23 -7.44 13.68
C CYS A 249 4.39 -6.76 14.41
N VAL A 250 4.13 -6.14 15.56
CA VAL A 250 5.17 -5.46 16.35
C VAL A 250 6.25 -6.45 16.79
N ALA A 251 5.86 -7.64 17.27
CA ALA A 251 6.78 -8.70 17.68
C ALA A 251 7.62 -9.21 16.50
N ALA A 252 7.00 -9.43 15.33
CA ALA A 252 7.70 -9.84 14.12
C ALA A 252 8.79 -8.84 13.70
N HIS A 253 8.49 -7.55 13.74
CA HIS A 253 9.47 -6.51 13.46
C HIS A 253 10.59 -6.49 14.50
N ALA A 254 10.26 -6.66 15.79
CA ALA A 254 11.23 -6.67 16.88
C ALA A 254 12.25 -7.83 16.75
N VAL A 255 11.85 -8.97 16.16
CA VAL A 255 12.76 -10.10 15.87
C VAL A 255 13.44 -10.01 14.51
N GLY A 256 13.33 -8.87 13.80
CA GLY A 256 14.04 -8.59 12.56
C GLY A 256 13.34 -9.08 11.28
N ILE A 257 12.05 -9.45 11.33
CA ILE A 257 11.29 -9.76 10.11
C ILE A 257 11.12 -8.49 9.29
N LYS A 258 11.51 -8.55 8.01
CA LYS A 258 11.40 -7.42 7.07
C LYS A 258 9.93 -7.04 6.85
N GLU A 259 9.69 -5.78 6.50
CA GLU A 259 8.35 -5.22 6.26
C GLU A 259 7.59 -5.93 5.11
N GLY A 260 8.32 -6.37 4.07
CA GLY A 260 7.73 -6.97 2.88
C GLY A 260 6.80 -8.16 3.15
N PRO A 261 7.23 -9.17 3.91
CA PRO A 261 6.37 -10.27 4.39
C PRO A 261 5.21 -9.84 5.30
N MET A 262 5.33 -8.69 5.99
CA MET A 262 4.34 -8.22 6.96
C MET A 262 3.19 -7.42 6.34
N HIS A 263 3.27 -7.08 5.05
CA HIS A 263 2.24 -6.31 4.34
C HIS A 263 0.82 -6.88 4.51
N HIS A 264 0.65 -8.20 4.38
CA HIS A 264 -0.65 -8.85 4.54
C HIS A 264 -1.13 -8.88 5.99
N ALA A 265 -0.22 -8.97 6.95
CA ALA A 265 -0.56 -8.93 8.38
C ALA A 265 -1.07 -7.54 8.78
N TRP A 266 -0.39 -6.47 8.33
CA TRP A 266 -0.87 -5.09 8.50
C TRP A 266 -2.20 -4.85 7.81
N ALA A 267 -2.37 -5.35 6.59
CA ALA A 267 -3.66 -5.29 5.89
C ALA A 267 -4.78 -5.99 6.66
N ALA A 268 -4.51 -7.13 7.29
CA ALA A 268 -5.48 -7.82 8.14
C ALA A 268 -5.87 -6.99 9.37
N VAL A 269 -4.91 -6.32 10.03
CA VAL A 269 -5.19 -5.37 11.12
C VAL A 269 -6.16 -4.28 10.63
N TYR A 270 -5.86 -3.63 9.52
CA TYR A 270 -6.72 -2.59 8.96
C TYR A 270 -8.10 -3.11 8.55
N PHE A 271 -8.16 -4.29 7.96
CA PHE A 271 -9.42 -4.93 7.59
C PHE A 271 -10.30 -5.18 8.82
N LEU A 272 -9.74 -5.71 9.90
CA LEU A 272 -10.47 -5.96 11.15
C LEU A 272 -10.96 -4.68 11.81
N LEU A 273 -10.20 -3.59 11.70
CA LEU A 273 -10.60 -2.27 12.22
C LEU A 273 -11.71 -1.61 11.41
N LEU A 274 -11.88 -1.99 10.13
CA LEU A 274 -12.89 -1.45 9.22
C LEU A 274 -14.11 -2.37 9.04
N TRP A 275 -14.06 -3.57 9.63
CA TRP A 275 -15.13 -4.58 9.58
C TRP A 275 -16.34 -4.19 10.43
#